data_AF-A0A6M0G6A7-F1
#
_entry.id   AF-A0A6M0G6A7-F1
#
_cell.length_a   1.000
_cell.length_b   1.000
_cell.length_c   1.000
_cell.angle_alpha   90.00
_cell.angle_beta   90.00
_cell.angle_gamma   90.00
#
_symmetry.space_group_name_H-M   'P 1'
#
loop_
_entity.id
_entity.type
_entity.pdbx_description
1 polymer ?
#
loop_
_entity_poly.entity_id
_entity_poly.type
_entity_poly.pdbx_seq_one_letter_code
_entity_poly.pdbx_strand_id
1 'polypeptide(L)'
;MNLAEYQQQAERTYQPPANIENSLVYITWVLGVSAKAGELSWRVTQLIDEHDGEMDYQTTLQIMDVMGFILWNMSQLASELKINLSDIAVSNLQKVAQLDNP
;
A
#
# COMPACT_ATOMS: atom_id res chain seq x y z
N MET A 1 -16.17 3.53 -3.85
CA MET A 1 -15.47 2.23 -3.90
C MET A 1 -15.09 1.84 -2.49
N ASN A 2 -15.42 0.64 -2.05
CA ASN A 2 -14.95 0.07 -0.78
C ASN A 2 -13.64 -0.73 -0.98
N LEU A 3 -13.01 -1.20 0.11
CA LEU A 3 -11.73 -1.90 0.03
C LEU A 3 -11.81 -3.25 -0.70
N ALA A 4 -12.92 -3.97 -0.58
CA ALA A 4 -13.13 -5.22 -1.32
C ALA A 4 -13.28 -4.95 -2.84
N GLU A 5 -14.04 -3.92 -3.22
CA GLU A 5 -14.17 -3.48 -4.61
C GLU A 5 -12.83 -2.99 -5.18
N TYR A 6 -12.04 -2.26 -4.39
CA TYR A 6 -10.70 -1.85 -4.77
C TYR A 6 -9.80 -3.05 -5.01
N GLN A 7 -9.76 -4.02 -4.09
CA GLN A 7 -8.97 -5.24 -4.22
C GLN A 7 -9.32 -6.00 -5.50
N GLN A 8 -10.61 -6.19 -5.80
CA GLN A 8 -11.06 -6.85 -7.02
C GLN A 8 -10.63 -6.13 -8.30
N GLN A 9 -10.61 -4.79 -8.28
CA GLN A 9 -10.14 -4.00 -9.42
C GLN A 9 -8.62 -4.07 -9.55
N ALA A 10 -7.89 -3.96 -8.43
CA ALA A 10 -6.43 -4.03 -8.38
C ALA A 10 -5.93 -5.37 -8.93
N GLU A 11 -6.53 -6.48 -8.51
CA GLU A 11 -6.16 -7.83 -8.96
C GLU A 11 -6.14 -7.96 -10.49
N ARG A 12 -7.08 -7.29 -11.18
CA ARG A 12 -7.19 -7.32 -12.66
C ARG A 12 -6.11 -6.51 -13.37
N THR A 13 -5.44 -5.60 -12.68
CA THR A 13 -4.40 -4.74 -13.26
C THR A 13 -3.06 -5.45 -13.41
N TYR A 14 -2.85 -6.57 -12.70
CA TYR A 14 -1.63 -7.35 -12.81
C TYR A 14 -1.85 -8.61 -13.65
N GLN A 15 -1.00 -8.79 -14.66
CA GLN A 15 -0.90 -10.03 -15.42
C GLN A 15 0.46 -10.67 -15.11
N PRO A 16 0.50 -11.82 -14.40
CA PRO A 16 1.75 -12.49 -14.14
C PRO A 16 2.38 -12.96 -15.46
N PRO A 17 3.71 -12.83 -15.62
CA PRO A 17 4.41 -13.39 -16.77
C PRO A 17 4.18 -14.91 -16.84
N ALA A 18 3.98 -15.43 -18.05
CA ALA A 18 3.63 -16.84 -18.28
C ALA A 18 4.68 -17.86 -17.78
N ASN A 19 5.86 -17.40 -17.38
CA ASN A 19 7.04 -18.18 -17.03
C ASN A 19 7.51 -18.02 -15.57
N ILE A 20 6.78 -17.27 -14.72
CA ILE A 20 7.11 -17.20 -13.30
C ILE A 20 6.40 -18.36 -12.59
N GLU A 21 7.16 -19.23 -11.92
CA GLU A 21 6.55 -20.17 -10.97
C GLU A 21 5.83 -19.37 -9.88
N ASN A 22 4.51 -19.60 -9.76
CA ASN A 22 3.64 -18.89 -8.82
C ASN A 22 4.11 -18.94 -7.35
N SER A 23 5.04 -19.84 -6.99
CA SER A 23 5.42 -20.12 -5.61
C SER A 23 6.05 -18.96 -4.84
N LEU A 24 6.52 -17.89 -5.52
CA LEU A 24 7.20 -16.75 -4.87
C LEU A 24 6.58 -15.38 -5.20
N VAL A 25 5.42 -15.34 -5.85
CA VAL A 25 4.78 -14.08 -6.28
C VAL A 25 4.48 -13.14 -5.09
N TYR A 26 4.16 -13.69 -3.91
CA TYR A 26 3.95 -12.90 -2.70
C TYR A 26 5.20 -12.08 -2.28
N ILE A 27 6.42 -12.58 -2.58
CA ILE A 27 7.66 -11.87 -2.26
C ILE A 27 7.73 -10.57 -3.05
N THR A 28 7.30 -10.58 -4.32
CA THR A 28 7.26 -9.38 -5.16
C THR A 28 6.39 -8.29 -4.53
N TRP A 29 5.23 -8.65 -3.98
CA TRP A 29 4.34 -7.69 -3.33
C TRP A 29 4.95 -7.10 -2.06
N VAL A 30 5.56 -7.93 -1.22
CA VAL A 30 6.23 -7.49 0.02
C VAL A 30 7.41 -6.56 -0.29
N LEU A 31 8.21 -6.90 -1.30
CA LEU A 31 9.31 -6.04 -1.76
C LEU A 31 8.80 -4.72 -2.34
N GLY A 32 7.69 -4.76 -3.10
CA GLY A 32 7.03 -3.57 -3.63
C GLY A 32 6.57 -2.62 -2.53
N VAL A 33 5.95 -3.15 -1.46
CA VAL A 33 5.59 -2.37 -0.27
C VAL A 33 6.83 -1.75 0.36
N SER A 34 7.88 -2.54 0.61
CA SER A 34 9.11 -2.08 1.26
C SER A 34 9.80 -0.96 0.47
N ALA A 35 9.92 -1.12 -0.85
CA ALA A 35 10.51 -0.13 -1.73
C ALA A 35 9.74 1.20 -1.69
N LYS A 36 8.40 1.13 -1.76
CA LYS A 36 7.56 2.33 -1.76
C LYS A 36 7.45 2.97 -0.37
N ALA A 37 7.51 2.21 0.71
CA ALA A 37 7.60 2.76 2.07
C ALA A 37 8.92 3.54 2.29
N GLY A 38 10.02 3.05 1.72
CA GLY A 38 11.30 3.77 1.69
C GLY A 38 11.21 5.08 0.91
N GLU A 39 10.59 5.04 -0.28
CA GLU A 39 10.34 6.23 -1.08
C GLU A 39 9.44 7.24 -0.37
N LEU A 40 8.39 6.77 0.31
CA LEU A 40 7.49 7.61 1.11
C LEU A 40 8.27 8.34 2.21
N SER A 41 9.10 7.61 2.95
CA SER A 41 9.96 8.17 3.99
C SER A 41 10.87 9.26 3.43
N TRP A 42 11.52 9.00 2.30
CA TRP A 42 12.38 9.98 1.64
C TRP A 42 11.62 11.24 1.20
N ARG A 43 10.46 11.09 0.55
CA ARG A 43 9.64 12.23 0.11
C ARG A 43 9.18 13.11 1.27
N VAL A 44 8.83 12.51 2.41
CA VAL A 44 8.46 13.26 3.62
C VAL A 44 9.67 14.03 4.19
N THR A 45 10.88 13.47 4.13
CA THR A 45 12.08 14.20 4.54
C THR A 45 12.35 15.41 3.64
N GLN A 46 12.14 15.28 2.32
CA GLN A 46 12.31 16.40 1.39
C GLN A 46 11.37 17.58 1.67
N LEU A 47 10.16 17.34 2.21
CA LEU A 47 9.28 18.43 2.66
C LEU A 47 9.93 19.33 3.71
N ILE A 48 10.70 18.73 4.62
CA ILE A 48 11.38 19.44 5.72
C ILE A 48 12.54 20.26 5.17
N ASP A 49 13.27 19.72 4.20
CA ASP A 49 14.51 20.31 3.68
C ASP A 49 14.29 21.32 2.54
N GLU A 50 13.29 21.11 1.67
CA GLU A 50 13.16 21.83 0.39
C GLU A 50 11.94 22.75 0.29
N HIS A 51 10.93 22.57 1.15
CA HIS A 51 9.65 23.28 1.05
C HIS A 51 9.29 24.12 2.28
N ASP A 52 10.26 24.47 3.14
CA ASP A 52 10.02 25.14 4.43
C ASP A 52 8.96 24.39 5.30
N GLY A 53 8.80 23.08 5.07
CA GLY A 53 7.76 22.27 5.70
C GLY A 53 6.35 22.41 5.11
N GLU A 54 6.16 23.15 4.02
CA GLU A 54 4.85 23.31 3.38
C GLU A 54 4.53 22.18 2.39
N MET A 55 3.34 21.59 2.54
CA MET A 55 2.78 20.65 1.58
C MET A 55 2.19 21.41 0.39
N ASP A 56 2.96 21.59 -0.67
CA ASP A 56 2.42 22.09 -1.93
C ASP A 56 1.60 21.01 -2.68
N TYR A 57 0.92 21.44 -3.74
CA TYR A 57 0.09 20.54 -4.54
C TYR A 57 0.89 19.41 -5.20
N GLN A 58 2.10 19.69 -5.68
CA GLN A 58 2.92 18.70 -6.38
C GLN A 58 3.43 17.62 -5.42
N THR A 59 3.91 18.02 -4.26
CA THR A 59 4.40 17.08 -3.24
C THR A 59 3.26 16.25 -2.67
N THR A 60 2.07 16.84 -2.51
CA THR A 60 0.86 16.08 -2.13
C THR A 60 0.55 14.98 -3.15
N LEU A 61 0.58 15.29 -4.45
CA LEU A 61 0.35 14.30 -5.51
C LEU A 61 1.39 13.17 -5.47
N GLN A 62 2.67 13.52 -5.30
CA GLN A 62 3.74 12.53 -5.22
C GLN A 62 3.60 11.59 -4.01
N ILE A 63 3.21 12.12 -2.86
CA ILE A 63 2.94 11.30 -1.66
C ILE A 63 1.73 10.40 -1.90
N MET A 64 0.65 10.94 -2.48
CA MET A 64 -0.54 10.17 -2.84
C MET A 64 -0.21 9.01 -3.80
N ASP A 65 0.66 9.24 -4.78
CA ASP A 65 1.09 8.20 -5.72
C ASP A 65 1.81 7.05 -5.01
N VAL A 66 2.73 7.36 -4.08
CA VAL A 66 3.46 6.34 -3.33
C VAL A 66 2.53 5.59 -2.38
N MET A 67 1.65 6.29 -1.66
CA MET A 67 0.62 5.66 -0.80
C MET A 67 -0.31 4.75 -1.62
N GLY A 68 -0.71 5.19 -2.81
CA GLY A 68 -1.52 4.40 -3.74
C GLY A 68 -0.82 3.13 -4.20
N PHE A 69 0.48 3.21 -4.51
CA PHE A 69 1.28 2.04 -4.85
C PHE A 69 1.45 1.07 -3.68
N ILE A 70 1.59 1.57 -2.45
CA ILE A 70 1.61 0.72 -1.24
C ILE A 70 0.28 -0.01 -1.10
N LEU A 71 -0.84 0.71 -1.21
CA LEU A 71 -2.19 0.13 -1.13
C LEU A 71 -2.42 -0.93 -2.22
N TRP A 72 -1.96 -0.67 -3.45
CA TRP A 72 -2.03 -1.62 -4.55
C TRP A 72 -1.26 -2.90 -4.25
N ASN A 73 0.00 -2.82 -3.81
CA ASN A 73 0.79 -4.00 -3.45
C ASN A 73 0.17 -4.77 -2.27
N MET A 74 -0.35 -4.08 -1.25
CA MET A 74 -1.08 -4.72 -0.15
C MET A 74 -2.33 -5.46 -0.64
N SER A 75 -3.01 -4.91 -1.64
CA SER A 75 -4.18 -5.55 -2.26
C SER A 75 -3.79 -6.79 -3.06
N GLN A 76 -2.71 -6.72 -3.84
CA GLN A 76 -2.16 -7.89 -4.55
C GLN A 76 -1.76 -9.00 -3.56
N LEU A 77 -1.09 -8.64 -2.47
CA LEU A 77 -0.72 -9.58 -1.41
C LEU A 77 -1.94 -10.21 -0.74
N ALA A 78 -2.96 -9.41 -0.43
CA ALA A 78 -4.21 -9.91 0.14
C ALA A 78 -4.88 -10.92 -0.80
N SER A 79 -4.94 -10.64 -2.11
CA SER A 79 -5.49 -11.57 -3.10
C SER A 79 -4.68 -12.88 -3.19
N GLU A 80 -3.34 -12.80 -3.21
CA GLU A 80 -2.45 -13.98 -3.23
C GLU A 80 -2.67 -14.87 -1.98
N LEU A 81 -2.83 -14.24 -0.82
CA LEU A 81 -3.09 -14.93 0.46
C LEU A 81 -4.56 -15.34 0.65
N LYS A 82 -5.45 -15.02 -0.31
CA LYS A 82 -6.90 -15.26 -0.24
C LYS A 82 -7.57 -14.60 0.99
N ILE A 83 -7.11 -13.40 1.33
CA ILE A 83 -7.62 -12.56 2.42
C ILE A 83 -8.40 -11.38 1.83
N ASN A 84 -9.52 -11.01 2.45
CA ASN A 84 -10.25 -9.80 2.08
C ASN A 84 -9.57 -8.56 2.71
N LEU A 85 -9.24 -7.57 1.89
CA LEU A 85 -8.61 -6.34 2.34
C LEU A 85 -9.48 -5.55 3.34
N SER A 86 -10.80 -5.66 3.22
CA SER A 86 -11.75 -5.05 4.18
C SER A 86 -11.61 -5.69 5.56
N ASP A 87 -11.41 -7.00 5.64
CA ASP A 87 -11.25 -7.71 6.91
C ASP A 87 -9.93 -7.30 7.59
N ILE A 88 -8.86 -7.11 6.81
CA ILE A 88 -7.59 -6.56 7.31
C ILE A 88 -7.82 -5.18 7.96
N ALA A 89 -8.53 -4.28 7.26
CA ALA A 89 -8.81 -2.94 7.76
C ALA A 89 -9.67 -2.95 9.03
N VAL A 90 -10.75 -3.73 9.04
CA VAL A 90 -11.65 -3.86 10.20
C VAL A 90 -10.90 -4.42 11.41
N SER A 91 -10.14 -5.50 11.23
CA SER A 91 -9.33 -6.11 12.28
C SER A 91 -8.30 -5.13 12.84
N ASN A 92 -7.63 -4.37 11.98
CA ASN A 92 -6.67 -3.36 12.41
C ASN A 92 -7.33 -2.23 13.21
N LEU A 93 -8.48 -1.72 12.78
CA LEU A 93 -9.21 -0.68 13.52
C LEU A 93 -9.64 -1.15 14.91
N GLN A 94 -10.14 -2.40 15.01
CA GLN A 94 -10.49 -3.00 16.30
C GLN A 94 -9.28 -3.11 17.23
N LYS A 95 -8.13 -3.55 16.69
CA LYS A 95 -6.88 -3.64 17.43
C LYS A 95 -6.39 -2.28 17.93
N VAL A 96 -6.36 -1.26 17.06
CA VAL A 96 -5.87 0.08 17.43
C VAL A 96 -6.81 0.75 18.43
N ALA A 97 -8.13 0.63 18.27
CA ALA A 97 -9.09 1.19 19.22
C ALA A 97 -8.97 0.58 20.64
N GLN A 98 -8.47 -0.64 20.77
CA GLN A 98 -8.16 -1.24 22.07
C GLN A 98 -6.88 -0.68 22.70
N LEU A 99 -5.92 -0.20 21.90
CA LEU A 99 -4.68 0.41 22.42
C LEU A 99 -4.93 1.79 23.03
N ASP A 100 -5.95 2.50 22.55
CA ASP A 100 -6.34 3.83 23.05
C ASP A 100 -7.22 3.78 24.31
N ASN A 101 -7.64 2.59 24.76
CA ASN A 101 -8.30 2.35 26.05
C ASN A 101 -7.41 1.47 26.95
N PRO A 102 -6.32 2.02 27.52
CA PRO A 102 -5.47 1.31 28.49
C PRO A 102 -6.16 1.03 29.82
#